data_AF-W8Y7Q6-F1
#
_entry.id   AF-W8Y7Q6-F1
#
_cell.length_a   1.000
_cell.length_b   1.000
_cell.length_c   1.000
_cell.angle_alpha   90.00
_cell.angle_beta   90.00
_cell.angle_gamma   90.00
#
_symmetry.space_group_name_H-M   'P 1'
#
loop_
_entity.id
_entity.type
_entity.pdbx_description
1 polymer ?
#
loop_
_entity_poly.entity_id
_entity_poly.type
_entity_poly.pdbx_seq_one_letter_code
_entity_poly.pdbx_strand_id
1 'polypeptide(L)'
;MHIHFSFATPSLLLKQFEAKNQIYKPIYSALSFAHFSNDHELVPILEKKKNDTLQYLHTMQTIYDCNKGKVPRAQLYILQSVIEHITVELQWLNTLLKDAIAGRLSEVAIDEN
;
A
#
# COMPACT_ATOMS: atom_id res chain seq x y z
N MET A 1 -20.23 -6.01 12.68
CA MET A 1 -20.15 -5.52 11.29
C MET A 1 -20.33 -6.72 10.36
N HIS A 2 -21.56 -6.97 9.93
CA HIS A 2 -21.90 -8.07 9.02
C HIS A 2 -21.80 -7.56 7.58
N ILE A 3 -20.90 -8.14 6.79
CA ILE A 3 -20.82 -7.86 5.35
C ILE A 3 -21.89 -8.71 4.67
N HIS A 4 -22.99 -8.08 4.27
CA HIS A 4 -24.04 -8.70 3.44
C HIS A 4 -23.50 -8.86 2.00
N PHE A 5 -23.08 -10.07 1.62
CA PHE A 5 -22.95 -10.42 0.20
C PHE A 5 -24.34 -10.76 -0.34
N SER A 6 -25.05 -9.76 -0.84
CA SER A 6 -26.28 -9.98 -1.61
C SER A 6 -25.95 -10.67 -2.93
N PHE A 7 -26.70 -11.72 -3.24
CA PHE A 7 -26.63 -12.62 -4.39
C PHE A 7 -26.02 -12.03 -5.68
N ALA A 8 -24.72 -12.26 -5.88
CA ALA A 8 -24.07 -12.05 -7.18
C ALA A 8 -24.36 -13.26 -8.09
N THR A 9 -25.01 -13.06 -9.23
CA THR A 9 -25.19 -14.10 -10.24
C THR A 9 -23.84 -14.54 -10.82
N PRO A 10 -23.67 -15.80 -11.30
CA PRO A 10 -22.39 -16.31 -11.79
C PRO A 10 -21.74 -15.43 -12.87
N SER A 11 -22.54 -14.77 -13.70
CA SER A 11 -22.07 -13.85 -14.73
C SER A 11 -21.54 -12.51 -14.19
N LEU A 12 -22.06 -12.03 -13.05
CA LEU A 12 -21.57 -10.83 -12.39
C LEU A 12 -20.21 -11.08 -11.71
N LEU A 13 -20.02 -12.28 -11.16
CA LEU A 13 -18.75 -12.75 -10.61
C LEU A 13 -17.64 -12.75 -11.67
N LEU A 14 -17.90 -13.31 -12.85
CA LEU A 14 -16.92 -13.33 -13.95
C LEU A 14 -16.55 -11.93 -14.43
N LYS A 15 -17.53 -11.02 -14.54
CA LYS A 15 -17.27 -9.62 -14.90
C LYS A 15 -16.40 -8.87 -13.88
N GLN A 16 -16.47 -9.23 -12.59
CA GLN A 16 -15.61 -8.65 -11.56
C GLN A 16 -14.15 -9.11 -11.71
N PHE A 17 -13.90 -10.33 -12.20
CA PHE A 17 -12.54 -10.78 -12.52
C PHE A 17 -11.95 -10.07 -13.74
N GLU A 18 -12.78 -9.61 -14.67
CA GLU A 18 -12.36 -8.88 -15.88
C GLU A 18 -12.20 -7.37 -15.66
N ALA A 19 -12.63 -6.85 -14.50
CA ALA A 19 -12.60 -5.43 -14.20
C ALA A 19 -11.16 -4.92 -14.04
N LYS A 20 -10.77 -3.95 -14.87
CA LYS A 20 -9.51 -3.20 -14.72
C LYS A 20 -9.65 -2.20 -13.58
N ASN A 21 -8.89 -2.37 -12.51
CA ASN A 21 -8.81 -1.40 -11.43
C ASN A 21 -7.79 -0.30 -11.77
N GLN A 22 -8.22 0.96 -11.72
CA GLN A 22 -7.30 2.10 -11.74
C GLN A 22 -6.71 2.30 -10.35
N ILE A 23 -5.39 2.20 -10.24
CA ILE A 23 -4.69 2.42 -8.97
C ILE A 23 -4.43 3.93 -8.83
N TYR A 24 -5.28 4.62 -8.08
CA TYR A 24 -5.02 6.00 -7.67
C TYR A 24 -4.16 6.01 -6.40
N LYS A 25 -2.93 6.55 -6.47
CA LYS A 25 -2.05 6.71 -5.31
C LYS A 25 -1.81 8.19 -5.02
N PRO A 26 -2.52 8.80 -4.04
CA PRO A 26 -2.36 10.20 -3.64
C PRO A 26 -0.94 10.60 -3.26
N ILE A 27 -0.07 9.63 -2.95
CA ILE A 27 1.31 9.93 -2.59
C ILE A 27 2.14 10.41 -3.79
N TYR A 28 1.76 10.03 -5.02
CA TYR A 28 2.46 10.47 -6.23
C TYR A 28 2.34 11.97 -6.48
N SER A 29 1.18 12.57 -6.17
CA SER A 29 1.04 14.02 -6.26
C SER A 29 1.88 14.74 -5.21
N ALA A 30 1.99 14.21 -3.99
CA ALA A 30 2.84 14.80 -2.95
C ALA A 30 4.33 14.75 -3.31
N LEU A 31 4.80 13.65 -3.93
CA LEU A 31 6.18 13.51 -4.39
C LEU A 31 6.55 14.48 -5.51
N SER A 32 5.63 14.77 -6.42
CA SER A 32 5.83 15.78 -7.46
C SER A 32 6.15 17.17 -6.88
N PHE A 33 5.78 17.41 -5.62
CA PHE A 33 6.10 18.64 -4.89
C PHE A 33 7.15 18.46 -3.79
N ALA A 34 7.70 17.26 -3.59
CA ALA A 34 8.69 17.00 -2.54
C ALA A 34 9.98 17.81 -2.74
N HIS A 35 10.32 18.16 -3.98
CA HIS A 35 11.42 19.09 -4.29
C HIS A 35 11.21 20.52 -3.73
N PHE A 36 9.97 20.89 -3.40
CA PHE A 36 9.63 22.18 -2.77
C PHE A 36 9.47 22.07 -1.24
N SER A 37 9.49 20.86 -0.68
CA SER A 37 9.34 20.67 0.77
C SER A 37 10.70 20.69 1.47
N ASN A 38 10.76 21.30 2.65
CA ASN A 38 11.93 21.22 3.51
C ASN A 38 12.03 19.78 4.05
N ASP A 39 13.11 19.07 3.72
CA ASP A 39 13.30 17.65 4.08
C ASP A 39 13.11 17.39 5.59
N HIS A 40 13.47 18.38 6.43
CA HIS A 40 13.29 18.33 7.88
C HIS A 40 11.83 18.23 8.35
N GLU A 41 10.88 18.76 7.59
CA GLU A 41 9.45 18.67 7.89
C GLU A 41 8.82 17.40 7.32
N LEU A 42 9.41 16.85 6.25
CA LEU A 42 8.89 15.69 5.54
C LEU A 42 9.24 14.37 6.25
N VAL A 43 10.46 14.25 6.80
CA VAL A 43 10.93 13.07 7.53
C VAL A 43 9.94 12.60 8.62
N PRO A 44 9.49 13.44 9.58
CA PRO A 44 8.57 12.98 10.62
C PRO A 44 7.20 12.54 10.08
N ILE A 45 6.74 13.14 8.96
CA ILE A 45 5.49 12.75 8.30
C ILE A 45 5.65 11.37 7.66
N LEU A 46 6.76 11.12 6.97
CA LEU A 46 7.08 9.84 6.35
C LEU A 46 7.29 8.73 7.38
N GLU A 47 7.96 9.03 8.51
CA GLU A 47 8.13 8.09 9.62
C GLU A 47 6.79 7.68 10.21
N LYS A 48 5.91 8.64 10.51
CA LYS A 48 4.57 8.36 11.00
C LYS A 48 3.80 7.50 10.00
N LYS A 49 3.80 7.87 8.73
CA LYS A 49 3.10 7.14 7.68
C LYS A 49 3.62 5.70 7.56
N LYS A 50 4.94 5.50 7.58
CA LYS A 50 5.57 4.16 7.58
C LYS A 50 5.08 3.34 8.77
N ASN A 51 5.09 3.91 9.97
CA ASN A 51 4.70 3.20 11.18
C ASN A 51 3.21 2.82 11.15
N ASP A 52 2.33 3.72 10.72
CA ASP A 52 0.90 3.46 10.54
C ASP A 52 0.67 2.32 9.52
N THR A 53 1.38 2.36 8.39
CA THR A 53 1.30 1.31 7.36
C THR A 53 1.85 -0.04 7.88
N LEU A 54 2.90 -0.03 8.71
CA LEU A 54 3.46 -1.24 9.31
C LEU A 54 2.48 -1.88 10.31
N GLN A 55 1.86 -1.06 11.15
CA GLN A 55 0.83 -1.52 12.08
C GLN A 55 -0.38 -2.11 11.32
N TYR A 56 -0.76 -1.48 10.21
CA TYR A 56 -1.82 -2.01 9.35
C TYR A 56 -1.44 -3.36 8.71
N LEU A 57 -0.20 -3.51 8.23
CA LEU A 57 0.31 -4.78 7.71
C LEU A 57 0.18 -5.90 8.75
N HIS A 58 0.66 -5.66 9.98
CA HIS A 58 0.57 -6.64 11.06
C HIS A 58 -0.87 -7.02 11.39
N THR A 59 -1.77 -6.05 11.37
CA THR A 59 -3.21 -6.28 11.58
C THR A 59 -3.77 -7.22 10.51
N MET A 60 -3.46 -6.96 9.23
CA MET A 60 -3.93 -7.80 8.12
C MET A 60 -3.33 -9.20 8.15
N GLN A 61 -2.04 -9.34 8.47
CA GLN A 61 -1.39 -10.64 8.67
C GLN A 61 -2.07 -11.44 9.79
N THR A 62 -2.37 -10.78 10.91
CA THR A 62 -3.06 -11.42 12.04
C THR A 62 -4.46 -11.90 11.64
N ILE A 63 -5.21 -11.09 10.88
CA ILE A 63 -6.52 -11.48 10.36
C ILE A 63 -6.37 -12.67 9.41
N TYR A 64 -5.39 -12.68 8.52
CA TYR A 64 -5.12 -13.79 7.61
C TYR A 64 -4.89 -15.09 8.39
N ASP A 65 -3.99 -15.07 9.39
CA ASP A 65 -3.67 -16.25 10.19
C ASP A 65 -4.86 -16.73 11.03
N CYS A 66 -5.62 -15.80 11.61
CA CYS A 66 -6.83 -16.12 12.36
C CYS A 66 -7.91 -16.79 11.51
N ASN A 67 -8.00 -16.46 10.21
CA ASN A 67 -8.98 -16.98 9.27
C ASN A 67 -8.48 -18.20 8.47
N LYS A 68 -7.17 -18.50 8.54
CA LYS A 68 -6.56 -19.65 7.88
C LYS A 68 -7.24 -20.93 8.34
N GLY A 69 -7.78 -21.70 7.40
CA GLY A 69 -8.54 -22.92 7.68
C GLY A 69 -9.98 -22.72 8.16
N LYS A 70 -10.44 -21.47 8.34
CA LYS A 70 -11.83 -21.14 8.74
C LYS A 70 -12.67 -20.56 7.60
N VAL A 71 -12.03 -19.93 6.61
CA VAL A 71 -12.72 -19.33 5.46
C VAL A 71 -12.27 -19.96 4.14
N PRO A 72 -13.09 -19.86 3.07
CA PRO A 72 -12.73 -20.33 1.74
C PRO A 72 -11.42 -19.70 1.24
N ARG A 73 -10.63 -20.49 0.51
CA ARG A 73 -9.32 -20.06 -0.01
C ARG A 73 -9.40 -18.80 -0.88
N ALA A 74 -10.48 -18.63 -1.64
CA ALA A 74 -10.71 -17.42 -2.44
C ALA A 74 -10.76 -16.15 -1.58
N GLN A 75 -11.34 -16.21 -0.39
CA GLN A 75 -11.37 -15.06 0.54
C GLN A 75 -9.99 -14.81 1.16
N LEU A 76 -9.20 -15.86 1.40
CA LEU A 76 -7.80 -15.71 1.83
C LEU A 76 -6.95 -15.02 0.77
N TYR A 77 -7.20 -15.23 -0.53
CA TYR A 77 -6.50 -14.51 -1.60
C TYR A 77 -6.78 -13.01 -1.60
N ILE A 78 -7.96 -12.57 -1.14
CA ILE A 78 -8.26 -11.14 -0.98
C ILE A 78 -7.39 -10.54 0.14
N LEU A 79 -7.28 -11.23 1.28
CA LEU A 79 -6.42 -10.78 2.38
C LEU A 79 -4.94 -10.81 1.98
N GLN A 80 -4.53 -11.84 1.24
CA GLN A 80 -3.17 -11.98 0.76
C GLN A 80 -2.78 -10.86 -0.21
N SER A 81 -3.65 -10.51 -1.18
CA SER A 81 -3.36 -9.43 -2.12
C SER A 81 -3.23 -8.07 -1.40
N VAL A 82 -4.05 -7.82 -0.38
CA VAL A 82 -3.94 -6.63 0.47
C VAL A 82 -2.59 -6.62 1.20
N ILE A 83 -2.18 -7.73 1.83
CA ILE A 83 -0.89 -7.86 2.50
C ILE A 83 0.28 -7.59 1.53
N GLU A 84 0.23 -8.16 0.34
CA GLU A 84 1.26 -7.98 -0.69
C GLU A 84 1.35 -6.51 -1.13
N HIS A 85 0.22 -5.85 -1.36
CA HIS A 85 0.19 -4.43 -1.71
C HIS A 85 0.76 -3.52 -0.62
N ILE A 86 0.36 -3.74 0.64
CA ILE A 86 0.90 -2.98 1.78
C ILE A 86 2.41 -3.21 1.92
N THR A 87 2.88 -4.43 1.68
CA THR A 87 4.31 -4.78 1.78
C THR A 87 5.13 -4.03 0.73
N VAL A 88 4.66 -3.97 -0.51
CA VAL A 88 5.31 -3.19 -1.57
C VAL A 88 5.30 -1.69 -1.24
N GLU A 89 4.19 -1.17 -0.72
CA GLU A 89 4.10 0.22 -0.30
C GLU A 89 5.07 0.55 0.85
N LEU A 90 5.25 -0.35 1.81
CA LEU A 90 6.23 -0.19 2.88
C LEU A 90 7.67 -0.19 2.37
N GLN A 91 8.02 -1.07 1.43
CA GLN A 91 9.36 -1.07 0.82
C GLN A 91 9.64 0.26 0.12
N TRP A 92 8.64 0.75 -0.61
CA TRP A 92 8.73 2.03 -1.29
C TRP A 92 8.84 3.21 -0.30
N LEU A 93 8.02 3.24 0.76
CA LEU A 93 8.11 4.25 1.84
C LEU A 93 9.46 4.22 2.57
N ASN A 94 10.01 3.02 2.81
CA ASN A 94 11.33 2.86 3.42
C ASN A 94 12.43 3.45 2.54
N THR A 95 12.35 3.26 1.22
CA THR A 95 13.32 3.80 0.28
C THR A 95 13.21 5.33 0.25
N LEU A 96 12.00 5.86 0.12
CA LEU A 96 11.74 7.29 0.16
C LEU A 96 12.23 7.95 1.45
N LEU A 97 11.96 7.33 2.61
CA LEU A 97 12.41 7.84 3.90
C LEU A 97 13.95 7.86 3.99
N LYS A 98 14.64 6.87 3.43
CA LYS A 98 16.12 6.87 3.39
C LYS A 98 16.65 8.05 2.59
N ASP A 99 16.05 8.34 1.43
CA ASP A 99 16.46 9.48 0.61
C ASP A 99 16.10 10.82 1.25
N ALA A 100 14.95 10.89 1.94
CA ALA A 100 14.53 12.05 2.75
C ALA A 100 15.51 12.37 3.87
N ILE A 101 15.89 11.35 4.66
CA ILE A 101 16.85 11.50 5.76
C ILE A 101 18.23 11.91 5.22
N ALA A 102 18.60 11.42 4.04
CA ALA A 102 19.86 11.77 3.40
C ALA A 102 19.84 13.15 2.70
N GLY A 103 18.70 13.85 2.69
CA GLY A 103 18.54 15.14 2.02
C GLY A 103 18.64 15.05 0.48
N ARG A 104 18.42 13.87 -0.09
CA ARG A 104 18.63 13.58 -1.52
C ARG A 104 17.35 13.62 -2.35
N LEU A 105 16.20 13.96 -1.76
CA LEU A 105 14.93 14.03 -2.49
C LEU A 105 14.91 15.13 -3.56
N SER A 106 15.78 16.12 -3.41
CA SER A 106 15.95 17.21 -4.36
C SER A 106 17.08 16.98 -5.36
N GLU A 107 17.87 15.91 -5.22
CA GLU A 107 18.95 15.60 -6.14
C GLU A 107 18.40 15.21 -7.51
N VAL A 108 18.78 15.99 -8.52
CA VAL A 108 18.57 15.64 -9.93
C VAL A 108 19.80 14.86 -10.38
N ALA A 109 20.02 13.67 -9.81
CA ALA A 109 21.04 12.77 -10.33
C ALA A 109 20.46 12.06 -11.57
N ILE A 110 20.80 12.58 -12.75
CA ILE A 110 20.91 11.73 -13.95
C ILE A 110 22.26 11.06 -13.80
N ASP A 111 22.34 9.89 -13.16
CA ASP A 111 23.56 9.09 -13.21
C ASP A 111 23.69 8.50 -14.64
N GLU A 112 24.17 9.31 -15.57
CA GLU A 112 25.05 8.83 -16.64
C GLU A 112 26.46 8.74 -16.05
N ASN A 113 26.87 7.54 -15.63
CA ASN A 113 28.05 6.81 -16.13
C ASN A 113 28.40 5.61 -15.21
#